data_AF-A0AAW0KPQ5-F1
#
_entry.id   AF-A0AAW0KPQ5-F1
#
_cell.length_a   1.000
_cell.length_b   1.000
_cell.length_c   1.000
_cell.angle_alpha   90.00
_cell.angle_beta   90.00
_cell.angle_gamma   90.00
#
_symmetry.space_group_name_H-M   'P 1'
#
loop_
_entity.id
_entity.type
_entity.pdbx_description
1 polymer ?
#
loop_
_entity_poly.entity_id
_entity_poly.type
_entity_poly.pdbx_seq_one_letter_code
_entity_poly.pdbx_strand_id
1 'polypeptide(L)'
;MYLDGNFFWCATPHPLDNNEDEKIVRFDFASEVFKSTSFPDASVIGDYSSSTLTALNGSVAMLVYPFGKEVEMLCFDIWVLFEFGVRESWTKLIRIGPSLDLERPLGFWGYGRMFMENKEGQLVLYDPSTNTGKIFQFDGLKGLLQVALYNEFWETNEETSEEDGGEVQEEVNQ
;
A
#
# COMPACT_ATOMS: atom_id res chain seq x y z
N MET A 1 4.19 -4.98 2.83
CA MET A 1 3.45 -4.52 1.64
C MET A 1 4.22 -4.94 0.40
N TYR A 2 3.59 -5.62 -0.55
CA TYR A 2 4.22 -5.99 -1.81
C TYR A 2 3.95 -4.92 -2.87
N LEU A 3 4.97 -4.55 -3.65
CA LEU A 3 4.87 -3.61 -4.76
C LEU A 3 5.98 -3.91 -5.77
N ASP A 4 5.61 -4.22 -7.01
CA ASP A 4 6.50 -4.43 -8.15
C ASP A 4 7.71 -5.32 -7.86
N GLY A 5 7.48 -6.55 -7.36
CA GLY A 5 8.56 -7.50 -7.06
C GLY A 5 9.32 -7.23 -5.77
N ASN A 6 8.87 -6.27 -4.96
CA ASN A 6 9.54 -5.87 -3.73
C ASN A 6 8.62 -5.97 -2.52
N PHE A 7 9.18 -6.37 -1.39
CA PHE A 7 8.47 -6.39 -0.12
C PHE A 7 8.96 -5.28 0.80
N PHE A 8 8.03 -4.49 1.33
CA PHE A 8 8.31 -3.34 2.18
C PHE A 8 7.70 -3.51 3.58
N TRP A 9 8.44 -3.12 4.61
CA TRP A 9 7.93 -3.05 5.99
C TRP A 9 8.66 -1.96 6.79
N CYS A 10 8.01 -1.51 7.87
CA CYS A 10 8.62 -0.58 8.81
C CYS A 10 9.52 -1.35 9.78
N ALA A 11 10.71 -0.83 10.04
CA ALA A 11 11.64 -1.35 11.02
C ALA A 11 11.87 -0.29 12.09
N THR A 12 11.52 -0.61 13.32
CA THR A 12 11.83 0.19 14.50
C THR A 12 13.24 -0.17 14.98
N PRO A 13 14.13 0.82 15.19
CA PRO A 13 15.46 0.56 15.71
C PRO A 13 15.38 -0.02 17.12
N HIS A 14 16.46 -0.69 17.53
CA HIS A 14 16.52 -1.29 18.85
C HIS A 14 16.51 -0.16 19.91
N PRO A 15 15.76 -0.26 21.03
CA PRO A 15 15.61 0.85 21.98
C PRO A 15 16.89 1.35 22.64
N LEU A 16 18.01 0.65 22.47
CA LEU A 16 19.33 1.03 22.97
C LEU A 16 20.13 1.88 21.96
N ASP A 17 19.73 1.89 20.70
CA ASP A 17 20.34 2.67 19.63
C ASP A 17 19.60 4.01 19.48
N ASN A 18 19.83 4.91 20.43
CA ASN A 18 19.19 6.24 20.52
C ASN A 18 19.47 7.17 19.32
N ASN A 19 20.26 6.73 18.35
CA ASN A 19 20.71 7.52 17.19
C ASN A 19 20.12 7.05 15.86
N GLU A 20 19.27 6.01 15.86
CA GLU A 20 18.63 5.57 14.62
C GLU A 20 17.15 5.97 14.60
N ASP A 21 16.74 6.61 13.51
CA ASP A 21 15.34 6.86 13.20
C ASP A 21 14.65 5.57 12.72
N GLU A 22 13.32 5.51 12.81
CA GLU A 22 12.54 4.48 12.10
C GLU A 22 12.90 4.46 10.60
N LYS A 23 12.85 3.27 10.00
CA LYS A 23 13.18 3.07 8.59
C LYS A 23 12.12 2.24 7.89
N ILE A 24 11.97 2.46 6.60
CA ILE A 24 11.26 1.54 5.71
C ILE A 24 12.30 0.67 5.04
N VAL A 25 12.19 -0.64 5.24
CA VAL A 25 13.05 -1.64 4.63
C VAL A 25 12.36 -2.22 3.41
N ARG A 26 13.12 -2.41 2.34
CA ARG A 26 12.74 -3.07 1.09
C ARG A 26 13.58 -4.34 0.96
N PHE A 27 12.94 -5.47 0.69
CA PHE A 27 13.58 -6.66 0.15
C PHE A 27 13.20 -6.82 -1.33
N ASP A 28 14.21 -6.86 -2.19
CA ASP A 28 14.05 -7.12 -3.62
C ASP A 28 14.14 -8.63 -3.88
N PHE A 29 13.06 -9.24 -4.38
CA PHE A 29 13.03 -10.68 -4.62
C PHE A 29 13.85 -11.12 -5.82
N ALA A 30 14.10 -10.24 -6.80
CA ALA A 30 14.84 -10.59 -8.00
C ALA A 30 16.36 -10.59 -7.73
N SER A 31 16.84 -9.61 -6.95
CA SER A 31 18.26 -9.51 -6.60
C SER A 31 18.61 -10.07 -5.21
N GLU A 32 17.62 -10.41 -4.39
CA GLU A 32 17.77 -10.84 -2.99
C GLU A 32 18.52 -9.83 -2.11
N VAL A 33 18.30 -8.53 -2.34
CA VAL A 33 19.02 -7.45 -1.64
C VAL A 33 18.08 -6.65 -0.76
N PHE A 34 18.55 -6.33 0.45
CA PHE A 34 17.90 -5.39 1.35
C PHE A 34 18.36 -3.96 1.06
N LYS A 35 17.41 -3.04 1.00
CA LYS A 35 17.64 -1.59 0.96
C LYS A 35 16.75 -0.93 2.01
N SER A 36 17.11 0.27 2.45
CA SER A 36 16.30 1.03 3.39
C SER A 36 16.20 2.49 3.00
N THR A 37 15.13 3.14 3.46
CA THR A 37 14.94 4.58 3.38
C THR A 37 14.38 5.09 4.70
N SER A 38 14.68 6.34 5.04
CA SER A 38 14.14 6.97 6.25
C SER A 38 12.68 7.37 6.04
N PHE A 39 11.96 7.50 7.16
CA PHE A 39 10.69 8.22 7.18
C PHE A 39 10.90 9.71 6.86
N PRO A 40 9.82 10.45 6.50
CA PRO A 40 9.90 11.90 6.43
C PRO A 40 10.29 12.47 7.80
N ASP A 41 10.80 13.70 7.79
CA ASP A 41 11.25 14.35 9.01
C ASP A 41 10.12 14.46 10.05
N ALA A 42 10.37 14.05 11.29
CA ALA A 42 9.39 14.12 12.37
C ALA A 42 8.89 15.56 12.61
N SER A 43 9.73 16.57 12.41
CA SER A 43 9.33 17.98 12.49
C SER A 43 8.32 18.39 11.41
N VAL A 44 8.29 17.67 10.29
CA VAL A 44 7.38 17.89 9.17
C VAL A 44 6.08 17.09 9.34
N ILE A 45 6.16 15.88 9.90
CA ILE A 45 5.00 15.01 10.15
C ILE A 45 4.23 15.47 11.40
N GLY A 46 4.95 15.97 12.41
CA GLY A 46 4.42 16.36 13.73
C GLY A 46 4.45 15.20 14.74
N ASP A 47 4.58 15.56 16.01
CA ASP A 47 4.99 14.70 17.15
C ASP A 47 4.07 13.49 17.50
N TYR A 48 2.96 13.26 16.81
CA TYR A 48 1.88 12.42 17.37
C TYR A 48 1.07 11.64 16.36
N SER A 49 1.74 10.95 15.44
CA SER A 49 1.07 10.16 14.43
C SER A 49 1.55 8.72 14.40
N SER A 50 0.60 7.79 14.31
CA SER A 50 0.89 6.46 13.78
C SER A 50 0.88 6.53 12.26
N SER A 51 1.51 5.54 11.64
CA SER A 51 1.59 5.43 10.20
C SER A 51 1.19 4.04 9.70
N THR A 52 0.63 4.00 8.50
CA THR A 52 0.41 2.76 7.76
C THR A 52 1.06 2.88 6.39
N LEU A 53 1.94 1.93 6.08
CA LEU A 53 2.62 1.86 4.78
C LEU A 53 1.70 1.23 3.74
N THR A 54 1.52 1.87 2.59
CA THR A 54 0.64 1.40 1.52
C THR A 54 1.22 1.73 0.13
N ALA A 55 0.63 1.18 -0.93
CA ALA A 55 0.98 1.53 -2.29
C ALA A 55 -0.04 2.52 -2.86
N LEU A 56 0.44 3.54 -3.57
CA LEU A 56 -0.41 4.48 -4.30
C LEU A 56 0.19 4.74 -5.68
N ASN A 57 -0.55 4.37 -6.73
CA ASN A 57 -0.15 4.59 -8.13
C ASN A 57 1.28 4.11 -8.46
N GLY A 58 1.68 2.94 -7.96
CA GLY A 58 3.02 2.39 -8.21
C GLY A 58 4.12 2.93 -7.27
N SER A 59 3.79 3.84 -6.36
CA SER A 59 4.74 4.41 -5.41
C SER A 59 4.51 3.93 -3.99
N VAL A 60 5.58 3.92 -3.18
CA VAL A 60 5.48 3.75 -1.74
C VAL A 60 4.80 4.98 -1.16
N ALA A 61 3.75 4.76 -0.38
CA ALA A 61 2.98 5.79 0.27
C ALA A 61 2.82 5.48 1.76
N MET A 62 2.54 6.52 2.52
CA MET A 62 2.33 6.45 3.96
C MET A 62 1.07 7.23 4.33
N LEU A 63 0.22 6.59 5.12
CA LEU A 63 -0.98 7.16 5.71
C LEU A 63 -0.66 7.53 7.14
N VAL A 64 -0.63 8.82 7.44
CA VAL A 64 -0.25 9.37 8.74
C VAL A 64 -1.50 9.84 9.47
N TYR A 65 -1.72 9.39 10.70
CA TYR A 65 -2.95 9.68 11.44
C TYR A 65 -2.70 9.70 12.97
N PRO A 66 -3.52 10.43 13.74
CA PRO A 66 -3.43 10.42 15.19
C PRO A 66 -3.87 9.04 15.72
N PHE A 67 -3.10 8.46 16.63
CA PHE A 67 -3.48 7.21 17.30
C PHE A 67 -3.32 7.34 18.81
N GLY A 68 -4.22 6.72 19.58
CA GLY A 68 -4.15 6.73 21.05
C GLY A 68 -4.43 8.09 21.70
N LYS A 69 -4.98 9.05 20.96
CA LYS A 69 -5.40 10.36 21.48
C LYS A 69 -6.92 10.46 21.48
N GLU A 70 -7.47 11.03 22.55
CA GLU A 70 -8.87 11.48 22.58
C GLU A 70 -9.01 12.71 21.66
N VAL A 71 -9.15 12.45 20.37
CA VAL A 71 -9.39 13.47 19.36
C VAL A 71 -10.82 13.31 18.87
N GLU A 72 -11.60 14.38 18.97
CA GLU A 72 -13.01 14.37 18.53
C GLU A 72 -13.10 14.11 17.02
N MET A 73 -12.23 14.77 16.23
CA MET A 73 -12.19 14.74 14.77
C MET A 73 -10.82 14.36 14.23
N LEU A 74 -10.76 13.32 13.41
CA LEU A 74 -9.51 12.78 12.89
C LEU A 74 -9.28 13.22 11.44
N CYS A 75 -8.06 13.71 11.19
CA CYS A 75 -7.54 13.97 9.86
C CYS A 75 -6.37 13.04 9.60
N PHE A 76 -6.20 12.64 8.35
CA PHE A 76 -5.08 11.80 7.93
C PHE A 76 -4.37 12.42 6.74
N ASP A 77 -3.04 12.36 6.77
CA ASP A 77 -2.17 12.86 5.72
C ASP A 77 -1.68 11.72 4.86
N ILE A 78 -1.71 11.92 3.54
CA ILE A 78 -1.14 11.01 2.57
C ILE A 78 0.21 11.57 2.13
N TRP A 79 1.25 10.78 2.36
CA TRP A 79 2.61 11.05 1.92
C TRP A 79 3.02 10.04 0.86
N VAL A 80 3.74 10.48 -0.16
CA VAL A 80 4.31 9.62 -1.20
C VAL A 80 5.80 9.82 -1.29
N LEU A 81 6.53 8.72 -1.42
CA LEU A 81 7.96 8.71 -1.66
C LEU A 81 8.19 8.60 -3.17
N PHE A 82 8.71 9.67 -3.77
CA PHE A 82 8.98 9.67 -5.21
C PHE A 82 10.29 8.96 -5.58
N GLU A 83 11.29 8.96 -4.70
CA GLU A 83 12.58 8.31 -4.94
C GLU A 83 13.01 7.50 -3.73
N PHE A 84 13.07 6.17 -3.87
CA PHE A 84 13.42 5.29 -2.76
C PHE A 84 14.87 5.47 -2.35
N GLY A 85 15.11 5.74 -1.06
CA GLY A 85 16.45 6.03 -0.53
C GLY A 85 16.74 7.52 -0.38
N VAL A 86 15.92 8.40 -0.95
CA VAL A 86 16.05 9.86 -0.82
C VAL A 86 14.97 10.40 0.11
N ARG A 87 15.33 10.69 1.37
CA ARG A 87 14.41 11.15 2.44
C ARG A 87 13.64 12.40 2.02
N GLU A 88 14.30 13.31 1.32
CA GLU A 88 13.76 14.60 0.89
C GLU A 88 12.71 14.46 -0.22
N SER A 89 12.60 13.27 -0.84
CA SER A 89 11.59 13.01 -1.88
C SER A 89 10.21 12.68 -1.31
N TRP A 90 10.09 12.52 0.01
CA TRP A 90 8.79 12.43 0.68
C TRP A 90 7.99 13.71 0.46
N THR A 91 6.84 13.57 -0.18
CA THR A 91 5.96 14.69 -0.48
C THR A 91 4.57 14.40 0.05
N LYS A 92 4.03 15.35 0.81
CA LYS A 92 2.63 15.31 1.21
C LYS A 92 1.74 15.61 0.01
N LEU A 93 0.87 14.67 -0.33
CA LEU A 93 -0.08 14.84 -1.44
C LEU A 93 -1.33 15.58 -0.99
N ILE A 94 -2.00 15.07 0.05
CA ILE A 94 -3.29 15.61 0.50
C ILE A 94 -3.53 15.28 1.97
N ARG A 95 -4.37 16.10 2.61
CA ARG A 95 -4.99 15.82 3.91
C ARG A 95 -6.46 15.47 3.68
N ILE A 96 -6.92 14.38 4.27
CA ILE A 96 -8.32 13.95 4.25
C ILE A 96 -8.92 14.13 5.66
N GLY A 97 -10.20 14.48 5.71
CA GLY A 97 -10.95 14.77 6.92
C GLY A 97 -11.28 16.25 7.08
N PRO A 98 -11.75 16.68 8.27
CA PRO A 98 -11.95 15.86 9.46
C PRO A 98 -13.07 14.82 9.32
N SER A 99 -12.93 13.67 9.99
CA SER A 99 -13.99 12.67 10.16
C SER A 99 -14.24 12.40 11.64
N LEU A 100 -15.51 12.20 12.00
CA LEU A 100 -15.94 11.84 13.35
C LEU A 100 -15.89 10.33 13.60
N ASP A 101 -15.99 9.50 12.57
CA ASP A 101 -16.17 8.06 12.76
C ASP A 101 -14.94 7.24 12.35
N LEU A 102 -14.12 7.77 11.43
CA LEU A 102 -12.94 7.06 10.91
C LEU A 102 -11.73 7.28 11.82
N GLU A 103 -11.04 6.20 12.19
CA GLU A 103 -9.94 6.26 13.15
C GLU A 103 -8.60 5.89 12.54
N ARG A 104 -8.53 4.74 11.86
CA ARG A 104 -7.26 4.16 11.42
C ARG A 104 -7.29 3.77 9.95
N PRO A 105 -6.51 4.41 9.08
CA PRO A 105 -6.37 3.99 7.69
C PRO A 105 -5.59 2.68 7.58
N LEU A 106 -6.04 1.78 6.71
CA LEU A 106 -5.47 0.45 6.50
C LEU A 106 -4.78 0.30 5.13
N GLY A 107 -5.17 1.10 4.14
CA GLY A 107 -4.56 1.11 2.80
C GLY A 107 -5.51 1.58 1.71
N PHE A 108 -4.98 1.79 0.50
CA PHE A 108 -5.79 2.17 -0.67
C PHE A 108 -6.47 0.98 -1.35
N TRP A 109 -7.56 1.27 -2.06
CA TRP A 109 -8.28 0.30 -2.88
C TRP A 109 -8.90 0.96 -4.11
N GLY A 110 -8.64 0.37 -5.29
CA GLY A 110 -9.21 0.84 -6.56
C GLY A 110 -8.96 2.33 -6.83
N TYR A 111 -9.96 3.01 -7.39
CA TYR A 111 -9.91 4.43 -7.81
C TYR A 111 -9.88 5.43 -6.64
N GLY A 112 -8.88 5.34 -5.74
CA GLY A 112 -8.65 6.30 -4.65
C GLY A 112 -9.50 6.09 -3.40
N ARG A 113 -10.26 4.98 -3.31
CA ARG A 113 -10.93 4.58 -2.07
C ARG A 113 -9.92 4.01 -1.08
N MET A 114 -10.31 3.93 0.18
CA MET A 114 -9.44 3.50 1.27
C MET A 114 -10.15 2.52 2.17
N PHE A 115 -9.45 1.46 2.58
CA PHE A 115 -9.87 0.68 3.73
C PHE A 115 -9.48 1.43 5.00
N MET A 116 -10.45 1.56 5.89
CA MET A 116 -10.34 2.26 7.16
C MET A 116 -10.92 1.37 8.26
N GLU A 117 -10.50 1.62 9.48
CA GLU A 117 -11.14 1.13 10.70
C GLU A 117 -11.83 2.32 11.37
N ASN A 118 -13.11 2.14 11.75
CA ASN A 118 -13.87 3.16 12.47
C ASN A 118 -13.67 3.05 14.00
N LYS A 119 -14.29 3.98 14.74
CA LYS A 119 -14.23 4.03 16.21
C LYS A 119 -14.75 2.75 16.89
N GLU A 120 -15.66 2.05 16.23
CA GLU A 120 -16.24 0.77 16.65
C GLU A 120 -15.35 -0.44 16.32
N GLY A 121 -14.21 -0.26 15.65
CA GLY A 121 -13.32 -1.35 15.24
C GLY A 121 -13.78 -2.12 14.01
N GLN A 122 -14.71 -1.56 13.23
CA GLN A 122 -15.26 -2.16 12.03
C GLN A 122 -14.49 -1.72 10.78
N LEU A 123 -14.43 -2.61 9.79
CA LEU A 123 -13.84 -2.31 8.49
C LEU A 123 -14.78 -1.43 7.66
N VAL A 124 -14.26 -0.33 7.12
CA VAL A 124 -14.97 0.62 6.28
C VAL A 124 -14.24 0.78 4.95
N LEU A 125 -14.95 0.65 3.82
CA LEU A 125 -14.45 1.13 2.53
C LEU A 125 -14.92 2.56 2.33
N TYR A 126 -14.00 3.51 2.50
CA TYR A 126 -14.24 4.93 2.44
C TYR A 126 -13.85 5.52 1.08
N ASP A 127 -14.68 6.41 0.57
CA ASP A 127 -14.40 7.22 -0.62
C ASP A 127 -14.15 8.68 -0.20
N PRO A 128 -12.91 9.17 -0.29
CA PRO A 128 -12.59 10.55 0.05
C PRO A 128 -13.24 11.59 -0.87
N SER A 129 -13.59 11.22 -2.11
CA SER A 129 -14.13 12.17 -3.10
C SER A 129 -15.59 12.53 -2.83
N THR A 130 -16.38 11.57 -2.33
CA THR A 130 -17.78 11.74 -1.96
C THR A 130 -17.99 11.88 -0.46
N ASN A 131 -16.94 11.64 0.33
CA ASN A 131 -16.99 11.57 1.80
C ASN A 131 -18.02 10.54 2.31
N THR A 132 -18.09 9.37 1.66
CA THR A 132 -19.01 8.29 2.04
C THR A 132 -18.26 7.00 2.33
N GLY A 133 -18.74 6.22 3.31
CA GLY A 133 -18.16 4.91 3.66
C GLY A 133 -19.19 3.80 3.64
N LYS A 134 -18.76 2.61 3.20
CA LYS A 134 -19.51 1.35 3.38
C LYS A 134 -18.89 0.57 4.53
N ILE A 135 -19.68 0.30 5.57
CA ILE A 135 -19.27 -0.53 6.70
C ILE A 135 -19.43 -2.01 6.34
N PHE A 136 -18.42 -2.81 6.66
CA PHE A 136 -18.46 -4.26 6.62
C PHE A 136 -18.57 -4.77 8.05
N GLN A 137 -19.58 -5.61 8.30
CA GLN A 137 -19.77 -6.24 9.60
C GLN A 137 -18.71 -7.33 9.76
N PHE A 138 -17.59 -6.98 10.39
CA PHE A 138 -16.49 -7.86 10.71
C PHE A 138 -16.06 -7.57 12.15
N ASP A 139 -16.21 -8.55 13.04
CA ASP A 139 -15.96 -8.39 14.48
C ASP A 139 -14.49 -8.68 14.82
N GLY A 140 -13.60 -7.78 14.36
CA GLY A 140 -12.17 -7.80 14.71
C GLY A 140 -11.90 -7.14 16.06
N LEU A 141 -10.69 -7.34 16.60
CA LEU A 141 -10.23 -6.51 17.72
C LEU A 141 -9.78 -5.15 17.18
N LYS A 142 -10.34 -4.08 17.75
CA LYS A 142 -9.99 -2.70 17.41
C LYS A 142 -8.47 -2.49 17.45
N GLY A 143 -7.93 -1.86 16.40
CA GLY A 143 -6.51 -1.55 16.24
C GLY A 143 -5.68 -2.71 15.66
N LEU A 144 -6.26 -3.90 15.51
CA LEU A 144 -5.56 -5.07 14.95
C LEU A 144 -5.97 -5.41 13.52
N LEU A 145 -6.94 -4.72 12.94
CA LEU A 145 -7.32 -4.95 11.54
C LEU A 145 -6.14 -4.74 10.60
N GLN A 146 -5.92 -5.64 9.65
CA GLN A 146 -4.90 -5.48 8.61
C GLN A 146 -5.52 -5.82 7.26
N VAL A 147 -5.08 -5.12 6.22
CA VAL A 147 -5.48 -5.40 4.84
C VAL A 147 -4.25 -5.72 4.03
N ALA A 148 -4.24 -6.89 3.39
CA ALA A 148 -3.23 -7.26 2.42
C ALA A 148 -3.87 -7.18 1.02
N LEU A 149 -3.28 -6.34 0.16
CA LEU A 149 -3.67 -6.25 -1.24
C LEU A 149 -2.90 -7.31 -2.03
N TYR A 150 -3.63 -8.13 -2.78
CA TYR A 150 -3.07 -9.16 -3.63
C TYR A 150 -3.65 -9.02 -5.04
N ASN A 151 -2.76 -8.89 -6.02
CA ASN A 151 -3.10 -8.97 -7.43
C ASN A 151 -2.51 -10.27 -7.97
N GLU A 152 -3.35 -11.13 -8.52
CA GLU A 152 -2.94 -12.32 -9.26
C GLU A 152 -2.94 -12.02 -10.77
N PHE A 153 -2.02 -12.67 -11.48
CA PHE A 153 -2.00 -12.70 -12.94
C PHE A 153 -2.21 -14.15 -13.38
N TRP A 154 -3.12 -14.36 -14.34
CA TRP A 154 -3.32 -15.64 -14.99
C TRP A 154 -2.77 -15.53 -16.41
N GLU A 155 -1.70 -16.28 -16.72
CA GLU A 155 -1.27 -16.47 -18.11
C GLU A 155 -2.14 -17.58 -18.72
N THR A 156 -2.91 -17.24 -19.76
CA THR A 156 -3.57 -18.24 -20.59
C THR A 156 -2.53 -18.83 -21.52
N ASN A 157 -2.20 -20.11 -21.36
CA ASN A 157 -1.38 -20.84 -22.31
C ASN A 157 -2.14 -20.91 -23.65
N GLU A 158 -1.66 -20.19 -24.66
CA GLU A 158 -2.10 -20.44 -26.03
C GLU A 158 -1.54 -21.81 -26.46
N GLU A 159 -2.41 -22.80 -26.59
CA GLU A 159 -2.07 -24.05 -27.25
C GLU A 159 -1.78 -23.74 -28.73
N THR A 160 -0.50 -23.80 -29.11
CA THR A 160 -0.10 -23.87 -30.51
C THR A 160 -0.63 -25.17 -31.09
N SER A 161 -1.75 -25.09 -31.82
CA SER A 161 -2.11 -26.14 -32.76
C SER A 161 -1.14 -26.05 -33.93
N GLU A 162 -0.21 -27.00 -34.01
CA GLU A 162 0.58 -27.25 -35.21
C GLU A 162 -0.40 -27.69 -36.31
N GLU A 163 -0.64 -26.81 -37.28
CA GLU A 163 -1.34 -27.17 -38.52
C GLU A 163 -0.49 -28.18 -39.31
N ASP A 164 -1.12 -29.32 -39.56
CA ASP A 164 -0.69 -30.46 -40.36
C ASP A 164 -0.12 -30.01 -41.72
N GLY A 165 1.19 -30.11 -41.87
CA GLY A 165 1.90 -29.97 -43.15
C GLY A 165 1.81 -31.26 -43.96
N GLY A 166 0.84 -31.33 -44.88
CA GLY A 166 0.71 -32.40 -45.88
C GLY A 166 0.50 -31.84 -47.29
N GLU A 167 1.53 -31.96 -48.11
CA GLU A 167 1.75 -31.36 -49.44
C GLU A 167 0.67 -31.60 -50.52
N VAL A 168 0.52 -30.60 -51.41
CA VAL A 168 -0.25 -30.67 -52.67
C VAL A 168 0.71 -30.79 -53.87
N GLN A 169 0.49 -31.86 -54.65
CA GLN A 169 0.72 -32.08 -56.09
C GLN A 169 2.16 -32.16 -56.66
N GLU A 170 2.43 -33.25 -57.39
CA GLU A 170 2.50 -33.29 -58.87
C GLU A 170 2.87 -34.71 -59.37
N GLU A 171 2.05 -35.30 -60.26
CA GLU A 171 2.59 -36.17 -61.33
C GLU A 171 1.79 -35.95 -62.62
N VAL A 172 2.43 -35.28 -63.57
CA VAL A 172 2.09 -35.26 -64.99
C VAL A 172 3.04 -36.25 -65.67
N ASN A 173 2.52 -37.21 -66.45
CA ASN A 173 3.03 -37.50 -67.80
C ASN A 173 2.21 -38.55 -68.57
N GLN A 174 1.79 -38.12 -69.77
CA GLN A 174 1.56 -38.81 -71.06
C GLN A 174 0.62 -40.01 -71.14
#